data_AF-A0A2E0HDM4-F1
#
_entry.id   AF-A0A2E0HDM4-F1
#
_cell.length_a   1.000
_cell.length_b   1.000
_cell.length_c   1.000
_cell.angle_alpha   90.00
_cell.angle_beta   90.00
_cell.angle_gamma   90.00
#
_symmetry.space_group_name_H-M   'P 1'
#
loop_
_entity.id
_entity.type
_entity.pdbx_description
1 polymer ?
#
loop_
_entity_poly.entity_id
_entity_poly.type
_entity_poly.pdbx_seq_one_letter_code
_entity_poly.pdbx_strand_id
1 'polypeptide(L)'
;MAVVVKDEILLRDFEIRRNDILQRIQRIEADMRNGMLVTGGLWAWIITHIQQDLVRFYVIWIPLAFVIFSYIKYFAQDGAIRISAAYLVQLERNFGLDQGGSPLAWEHFLRAREQDHRLMRGLLQHHNNLFWLALILINGAGALYFSPAFIGMS
;
A
#
# COMPACT_ATOMS: atom_id res chain seq x y z
N MET A 1 -18.78 -36.43 -13.54
CA MET A 1 -18.11 -36.30 -12.22
C MET A 1 -16.88 -35.39 -12.24
N ALA A 2 -16.01 -35.44 -13.26
CA ALA A 2 -14.82 -34.56 -13.33
C ALA A 2 -15.10 -33.05 -13.50
N VAL A 3 -16.25 -32.68 -14.09
CA VAL A 3 -16.63 -31.26 -14.32
C VAL A 3 -17.00 -30.55 -13.00
N VAL A 4 -17.76 -31.22 -12.12
CA VAL A 4 -18.19 -30.65 -10.82
C VAL A 4 -17.01 -30.35 -9.91
N VAL A 5 -16.00 -31.22 -9.88
CA VAL A 5 -14.78 -31.05 -9.07
C VAL A 5 -13.94 -29.87 -9.59
N LYS A 6 -13.87 -29.70 -10.92
CA LYS A 6 -13.13 -28.60 -11.54
C LYS A 6 -13.78 -27.25 -11.20
N ASP A 7 -15.10 -27.17 -11.25
CA ASP A 7 -15.84 -25.94 -10.97
C ASP A 7 -15.77 -25.56 -9.47
N GLU A 8 -15.85 -26.53 -8.55
CA GLU A 8 -15.66 -26.28 -7.10
C GLU A 8 -14.25 -25.80 -6.75
N ILE A 9 -13.21 -26.41 -7.33
CA ILE A 9 -11.81 -26.01 -7.08
C ILE A 9 -11.59 -24.56 -7.52
N LEU A 10 -12.13 -24.20 -8.68
CA LEU A 10 -11.94 -22.88 -9.26
C LEU A 10 -12.77 -21.80 -8.55
N LEU A 11 -13.97 -22.14 -8.04
CA LEU A 11 -14.77 -21.25 -7.21
C LEU A 11 -14.07 -20.98 -5.86
N ARG A 12 -13.44 -22.00 -5.29
CA ARG A 12 -12.62 -21.86 -4.07
C ARG A 12 -11.37 -21.02 -4.32
N ASP A 13 -10.68 -21.21 -5.45
CA ASP A 13 -9.54 -20.37 -5.83
C ASP A 13 -9.95 -18.90 -6.01
N PHE A 14 -11.12 -18.67 -6.60
CA PHE A 14 -11.71 -17.35 -6.73
C PHE A 14 -11.94 -16.67 -5.35
N GLU A 15 -12.55 -17.38 -4.40
CA GLU A 15 -12.76 -16.86 -3.04
C GLU A 15 -11.46 -16.58 -2.29
N ILE A 16 -10.46 -17.47 -2.42
CA ILE A 16 -9.13 -17.30 -1.82
C ILE A 16 -8.47 -16.03 -2.36
N ARG A 17 -8.49 -15.83 -3.68
CA ARG A 17 -7.88 -14.65 -4.33
C ARG A 17 -8.58 -13.35 -3.93
N ARG A 18 -9.91 -13.37 -3.80
CA ARG A 18 -10.69 -12.24 -3.31
C ARG A 18 -10.32 -11.86 -1.88
N ASN A 19 -10.24 -12.85 -0.98
CA ASN A 19 -9.84 -12.62 0.40
C ASN A 19 -8.39 -12.11 0.51
N ASP A 20 -7.47 -12.62 -0.32
CA ASP A 20 -6.09 -12.15 -0.37
C ASP A 20 -6.02 -10.66 -0.77
N ILE A 21 -6.83 -10.20 -1.74
CA ILE A 21 -6.89 -8.78 -2.10
C ILE A 21 -7.39 -7.92 -0.93
N LEU A 22 -8.48 -8.32 -0.27
CA LEU A 22 -9.03 -7.56 0.86
C LEU A 22 -8.04 -7.48 2.03
N GLN A 23 -7.37 -8.58 2.35
CA GLN A 23 -6.33 -8.61 3.39
C GLN A 23 -5.14 -7.70 3.04
N ARG A 24 -4.74 -7.65 1.77
CA ARG A 24 -3.65 -6.77 1.32
C ARG A 24 -4.04 -5.29 1.42
N ILE A 25 -5.28 -4.93 1.10
CA ILE A 25 -5.76 -3.54 1.25
C ILE A 25 -5.71 -3.12 2.74
N GLN A 26 -6.25 -3.94 3.64
CA GLN A 26 -6.18 -3.66 5.08
C GLN A 26 -4.74 -3.57 5.58
N ARG A 27 -3.83 -4.40 5.04
CA ARG A 27 -2.41 -4.35 5.37
C ARG A 27 -1.75 -3.06 4.90
N ILE A 28 -2.10 -2.54 3.72
CA ILE A 28 -1.60 -1.25 3.23
C ILE A 28 -2.01 -0.12 4.18
N GLU A 29 -3.28 -0.05 4.58
CA GLU A 29 -3.76 0.97 5.52
C GLU A 29 -3.07 0.86 6.89
N ALA A 30 -2.89 -0.36 7.39
CA ALA A 30 -2.14 -0.60 8.61
C ALA A 30 -0.67 -0.18 8.50
N ASP A 31 -0.03 -0.46 7.35
CA ASP A 31 1.35 -0.06 7.06
C ASP A 31 1.48 1.47 6.99
N MET A 32 0.50 2.20 6.42
CA MET A 32 0.47 3.67 6.43
C MET A 32 0.37 4.22 7.85
N ARG A 33 -0.58 3.72 8.65
CA ARG A 33 -0.76 4.14 10.04
C ARG A 33 0.49 3.87 10.88
N ASN A 34 1.05 2.67 10.77
CA ASN A 34 2.26 2.29 11.48
C ASN A 34 3.45 3.12 11.00
N GLY A 35 3.55 3.39 9.70
CA GLY A 35 4.55 4.27 9.10
C GLY A 35 4.56 5.65 9.74
N MET A 36 3.39 6.27 9.86
CA MET A 36 3.21 7.57 10.50
C MET A 36 3.56 7.54 12.01
N LEU A 37 3.08 6.53 12.74
CA LEU A 37 3.33 6.41 14.18
C LEU A 37 4.81 6.19 14.50
N VAL A 38 5.48 5.28 13.77
CA VAL A 38 6.89 4.98 13.96
C VAL A 38 7.75 6.19 13.62
N THR A 39 7.48 6.86 12.49
CA THR A 39 8.23 8.06 12.10
C THR A 39 8.04 9.21 13.07
N GLY A 40 6.81 9.46 13.53
CA GLY A 40 6.53 10.44 14.57
C GLY A 40 7.25 10.13 15.89
N GLY A 41 7.25 8.85 16.31
CA GLY A 41 7.98 8.40 17.49
C GLY A 41 9.49 8.57 17.38
N LEU A 42 10.07 8.24 16.21
CA LEU A 42 11.49 8.47 15.94
C LEU A 42 11.85 9.94 16.00
N TRP A 43 11.04 10.82 15.38
CA TRP A 43 11.28 12.27 15.43
C TRP A 43 11.16 12.84 16.84
N ALA A 44 10.16 12.43 17.61
CA ALA A 44 10.01 12.84 19.00
C ALA A 44 11.25 12.48 19.83
N TRP A 45 11.83 11.30 19.61
CA TRP A 45 13.06 10.89 20.27
C TRP A 45 14.28 11.66 19.77
N ILE A 46 14.44 11.84 18.45
CA ILE A 46 15.57 12.57 17.84
C ILE A 46 15.63 14.01 18.34
N ILE A 47 14.49 14.70 18.39
CA ILE A 47 14.42 16.12 18.81
C ILE A 47 14.92 16.27 20.25
N THR A 48 14.59 15.34 21.13
CA THR A 48 15.03 15.39 22.55
C THR A 48 16.51 15.09 22.74
N HIS A 49 17.17 14.48 21.74
CA HIS A 49 18.59 14.08 21.80
C HIS A 49 19.45 14.75 20.72
N ILE A 50 18.95 15.82 20.08
CA ILE A 50 19.59 16.42 18.89
C ILE A 50 20.97 17.02 19.17
N GLN A 51 21.28 17.32 20.43
CA GLN A 51 22.58 17.84 20.86
C GLN A 51 23.70 16.79 20.79
N GLN A 52 23.37 15.49 20.69
CA GLN A 52 24.35 14.43 20.57
C GLN A 52 24.82 14.31 19.12
N ASP A 53 26.13 14.41 18.89
CA ASP A 53 26.70 14.36 17.53
C ASP A 53 26.28 13.11 16.77
N LEU A 54 26.31 11.94 17.42
CA LEU A 54 25.91 10.67 16.78
C LEU A 54 24.47 10.73 16.26
N VAL A 55 23.56 11.35 17.04
CA VAL A 55 22.16 11.51 16.64
C VAL A 55 22.05 12.46 15.45
N ARG A 56 22.76 13.59 15.52
CA ARG A 56 22.75 14.66 14.52
C ARG A 56 23.35 14.24 13.16
N PHE A 57 24.37 13.38 13.17
CA PHE A 57 25.03 12.91 11.94
C PHE A 57 24.37 11.67 11.35
N TYR A 58 23.97 10.69 12.17
CA TYR A 58 23.57 9.37 11.68
C TYR A 58 22.09 9.06 11.91
N VAL A 59 21.60 9.24 13.14
CA VAL A 59 20.24 8.79 13.51
C VAL A 59 19.16 9.64 12.86
N ILE A 60 19.47 10.89 12.55
CA ILE A 60 18.56 11.83 11.90
C ILE A 60 18.02 11.36 10.54
N TRP A 61 18.76 10.48 9.86
CA TRP A 61 18.38 9.93 8.55
C TRP A 61 17.54 8.65 8.66
N ILE A 62 17.45 8.04 9.85
CA ILE A 62 16.72 6.79 10.08
C ILE A 62 15.22 6.93 9.77
N PRO A 63 14.51 8.00 10.20
CA PRO A 63 13.12 8.20 9.83
C PRO A 63 12.92 8.20 8.30
N LEU A 64 13.79 8.89 7.57
CA LEU A 64 13.74 8.93 6.10
C LEU A 64 13.97 7.55 5.49
N ALA A 65 15.01 6.82 5.93
CA ALA A 65 15.30 5.47 5.45
C ALA A 65 14.12 4.52 5.70
N PHE A 66 13.49 4.61 6.87
CA PHE A 66 12.32 3.81 7.22
C PHE A 66 11.11 4.10 6.33
N VAL A 67 10.83 5.38 6.04
CA VAL A 67 9.75 5.76 5.11
C VAL A 67 10.03 5.22 3.71
N ILE A 68 11.26 5.37 3.20
CA ILE A 68 11.64 4.87 1.88
C ILE A 68 11.44 3.35 1.79
N PHE A 69 11.90 2.60 2.80
CA PHE A 69 11.69 1.16 2.86
C PHE A 69 10.20 0.79 2.88
N SER A 70 9.40 1.51 3.67
CA SER A 70 7.94 1.31 3.74
C SER A 70 7.25 1.60 2.41
N TYR A 71 7.71 2.62 1.69
CA TYR A 71 7.18 2.97 0.37
C TYR A 71 7.51 1.89 -0.68
N ILE A 72 8.73 1.33 -0.67
CA ILE A 72 9.11 0.20 -1.52
C ILE A 72 8.24 -1.03 -1.21
N LYS A 73 8.03 -1.33 0.07
CA LYS A 73 7.15 -2.42 0.51
C LYS A 73 5.72 -2.24 -0.02
N TYR A 74 5.20 -1.01 -0.01
CA TYR A 74 3.90 -0.70 -0.59
C TYR A 74 3.86 -0.98 -2.10
N PHE A 75 4.86 -0.57 -2.88
CA PHE A 75 4.92 -0.88 -4.32
C PHE A 75 4.86 -2.38 -4.62
N ALA A 76 5.57 -3.19 -3.83
CA ALA A 76 5.53 -4.64 -3.96
C ALA A 76 4.12 -5.21 -3.67
N GLN A 77 3.42 -4.67 -2.67
CA GLN A 77 2.05 -5.07 -2.33
C GLN A 77 1.05 -4.65 -3.40
N ASP A 78 1.14 -3.41 -3.92
CA ASP A 78 0.29 -2.91 -5.00
C ASP A 78 0.45 -3.75 -6.27
N GLY A 79 1.70 -4.08 -6.63
CA GLY A 79 2.01 -4.99 -7.74
C GLY A 79 1.36 -6.36 -7.58
N ALA A 80 1.44 -6.95 -6.39
CA ALA A 80 0.79 -8.23 -6.11
C ALA A 80 -0.75 -8.15 -6.22
N ILE A 81 -1.38 -7.07 -5.73
CA ILE A 81 -2.83 -6.85 -5.89
C ILE A 81 -3.21 -6.78 -7.37
N ARG A 82 -2.42 -6.07 -8.20
CA ARG A 82 -2.68 -5.96 -9.65
C ARG A 82 -2.62 -7.33 -10.34
N ILE A 83 -1.64 -8.16 -10.00
CA ILE A 83 -1.51 -9.52 -10.55
C ILE A 83 -2.71 -10.39 -10.13
N SER A 84 -3.07 -10.37 -8.84
CA SER A 84 -4.22 -11.15 -8.34
C SER A 84 -5.54 -10.69 -8.96
N ALA A 85 -5.71 -9.37 -9.16
CA ALA A 85 -6.88 -8.82 -9.83
C ALA A 85 -6.95 -9.25 -11.30
N ALA A 86 -5.83 -9.19 -12.03
CA ALA A 86 -5.80 -9.63 -13.42
C ALA A 86 -6.14 -11.12 -13.57
N TYR A 87 -5.66 -11.95 -12.64
CA TYR A 87 -5.98 -13.38 -12.62
C TYR A 87 -7.47 -13.66 -12.34
N LEU A 88 -8.07 -12.91 -11.42
CA LEU A 88 -9.52 -12.99 -11.15
C LEU A 88 -10.34 -12.67 -12.41
N VAL A 89 -9.95 -11.62 -13.15
CA VAL A 89 -10.62 -11.27 -14.42
C VAL A 89 -10.49 -12.38 -15.45
N GLN A 90 -9.34 -13.05 -15.53
CA GLN A 90 -9.17 -14.20 -16.43
C GLN A 90 -10.04 -15.39 -16.02
N LEU A 91 -10.14 -15.67 -14.72
CA LEU A 91 -11.03 -16.70 -14.19
C LEU A 91 -12.49 -16.40 -14.56
N GLU A 92 -12.97 -15.18 -14.32
CA GLU A 92 -14.36 -14.79 -14.63
C GLU A 92 -14.69 -14.97 -16.12
N ARG A 93 -13.79 -14.59 -17.02
CA ARG A 93 -13.94 -14.80 -18.47
C ARG A 93 -13.97 -16.28 -18.84
N ASN A 94 -13.13 -17.11 -18.23
CA ASN A 94 -13.09 -18.55 -18.51
C ASN A 94 -14.38 -19.27 -18.07
N PHE A 95 -15.14 -18.69 -17.14
CA PHE A 95 -16.42 -19.23 -16.68
C PHE A 95 -17.65 -18.66 -17.39
N GLY A 96 -17.48 -17.75 -18.35
CA GLY A 96 -18.62 -17.08 -19.00
C GLY A 96 -19.45 -16.24 -18.02
N LEU A 97 -18.90 -15.92 -16.84
CA LEU A 97 -19.55 -15.09 -15.83
C LEU A 97 -19.56 -13.60 -16.20
N ASP A 98 -18.83 -13.25 -17.27
CA ASP A 98 -18.73 -11.91 -17.84
C ASP A 98 -20.00 -11.47 -18.60
N GLN A 99 -20.90 -12.40 -18.98
CA GLN A 99 -21.99 -12.12 -19.94
C GLN A 99 -23.40 -11.98 -19.37
N GLY A 100 -23.63 -11.98 -18.05
CA GLY A 100 -24.98 -11.71 -17.58
C GLY A 100 -25.17 -11.76 -16.08
N GLY A 101 -25.08 -10.60 -15.42
CA GLY A 101 -25.72 -10.30 -14.13
C GLY A 101 -25.52 -11.28 -12.98
N SER A 102 -24.60 -12.24 -13.10
CA SER A 102 -24.44 -13.33 -12.16
C SER A 102 -23.90 -12.77 -10.84
N PRO A 103 -24.46 -13.14 -9.68
CA PRO A 103 -23.98 -12.66 -8.38
C PRO A 103 -22.52 -13.06 -8.07
N LEU A 104 -21.94 -13.96 -8.88
CA LEU A 104 -20.55 -14.39 -8.83
C LEU A 104 -19.60 -13.58 -9.75
N ALA A 105 -20.14 -12.71 -10.60
CA ALA A 105 -19.36 -11.84 -11.49
C ALA A 105 -18.80 -10.67 -10.69
N TRP A 106 -17.74 -10.91 -9.94
CA TRP A 106 -17.16 -9.94 -9.01
C TRP A 106 -16.55 -8.74 -9.69
N GLU A 107 -16.00 -8.89 -10.90
CA GLU A 107 -15.62 -7.75 -11.71
C GLU A 107 -16.87 -6.94 -12.08
N HIS A 108 -17.99 -7.57 -12.45
CA HIS A 108 -19.27 -6.89 -12.75
C HIS A 108 -19.96 -6.28 -11.50
N PHE A 109 -19.84 -6.90 -10.33
CA PHE A 109 -20.28 -6.35 -9.04
C PHE A 109 -19.41 -5.15 -8.64
N LEU A 110 -18.09 -5.26 -8.83
CA LEU A 110 -17.18 -4.14 -8.73
C LEU A 110 -17.52 -3.07 -9.78
N ARG A 111 -17.90 -3.42 -11.02
CA ARG A 111 -18.30 -2.52 -12.13
C ARG A 111 -19.63 -1.81 -11.90
N ALA A 112 -20.62 -2.51 -11.37
CA ALA A 112 -21.88 -1.92 -10.92
C ALA A 112 -21.67 -0.97 -9.73
N ARG A 113 -20.64 -1.22 -8.92
CA ARG A 113 -20.10 -0.26 -7.92
C ARG A 113 -18.96 0.62 -8.47
N GLU A 114 -18.54 0.53 -9.74
CA GLU A 114 -17.30 1.16 -10.26
C GLU A 114 -17.46 2.65 -10.46
N GLN A 115 -18.69 3.16 -10.65
CA GLN A 115 -18.89 4.61 -10.69
C GLN A 115 -18.39 5.27 -9.39
N ASP A 116 -18.51 4.59 -8.25
CA ASP A 116 -17.87 5.00 -7.00
C ASP A 116 -16.44 4.43 -6.85
N HIS A 117 -16.19 3.17 -7.21
CA HIS A 117 -14.92 2.48 -6.90
C HIS A 117 -13.75 2.73 -7.86
N ARG A 118 -13.93 3.09 -9.14
CA ARG A 118 -12.79 3.49 -10.02
C ARG A 118 -12.20 4.81 -9.59
N LEU A 119 -13.07 5.77 -9.26
CA LEU A 119 -12.70 7.00 -8.60
C LEU A 119 -12.01 6.68 -7.28
N MET A 120 -12.61 5.85 -6.43
CA MET A 120 -12.07 5.54 -5.11
C MET A 120 -10.75 4.76 -5.15
N ARG A 121 -10.52 3.85 -6.11
CA ARG A 121 -9.27 3.08 -6.27
C ARG A 121 -8.16 3.93 -6.87
N GLY A 122 -8.46 4.75 -7.87
CA GLY A 122 -7.53 5.76 -8.40
C GLY A 122 -7.19 6.83 -7.37
N LEU A 123 -8.18 7.27 -6.58
CA LEU A 123 -8.01 8.18 -5.45
C LEU A 123 -7.23 7.52 -4.32
N LEU A 124 -7.47 6.26 -3.96
CA LEU A 124 -6.70 5.52 -2.94
C LEU A 124 -5.25 5.37 -3.35
N GLN A 125 -4.98 5.01 -4.61
CA GLN A 125 -3.63 4.85 -5.12
C GLN A 125 -2.89 6.20 -5.21
N HIS A 126 -3.58 7.26 -5.64
CA HIS A 126 -3.05 8.63 -5.59
C HIS A 126 -2.81 9.09 -4.16
N HIS A 127 -3.77 8.88 -3.26
CA HIS A 127 -3.69 9.29 -1.87
C HIS A 127 -2.54 8.58 -1.15
N ASN A 128 -2.34 7.29 -1.43
CA ASN A 128 -1.27 6.53 -0.83
C ASN A 128 0.11 6.96 -1.38
N ASN A 129 0.23 7.16 -2.69
CA ASN A 129 1.46 7.71 -3.28
C ASN A 129 1.76 9.11 -2.71
N LEU A 130 0.77 9.99 -2.66
CA LEU A 130 0.89 11.33 -2.07
C LEU A 130 1.29 11.26 -0.60
N PHE A 131 0.71 10.35 0.18
CA PHE A 131 1.04 10.14 1.58
C PHE A 131 2.51 9.76 1.77
N TRP A 132 3.00 8.74 1.04
CA TRP A 132 4.40 8.33 1.15
C TRP A 132 5.35 9.39 0.63
N LEU A 133 5.04 10.05 -0.49
CA LEU A 133 5.86 11.14 -1.02
C LEU A 133 5.91 12.32 -0.04
N ALA A 134 4.78 12.70 0.56
CA ALA A 134 4.73 13.74 1.58
C ALA A 134 5.57 13.36 2.81
N LEU A 135 5.48 12.12 3.29
CA LEU A 135 6.33 11.64 4.38
C LEU A 135 7.82 11.67 4.00
N ILE A 136 8.20 11.26 2.79
CA ILE A 136 9.59 11.33 2.32
C ILE A 136 10.07 12.79 2.33
N LEU A 137 9.28 13.71 1.80
CA LEU A 137 9.62 15.14 1.77
C LEU A 137 9.75 15.73 3.17
N ILE A 138 8.80 15.45 4.07
CA ILE A 138 8.84 15.95 5.45
C ILE A 138 10.06 15.39 6.19
N ASN A 139 10.32 14.09 6.08
CA ASN A 139 11.46 13.45 6.75
C ASN A 139 12.79 13.92 6.16
N GLY A 140 12.87 14.13 4.84
CA GLY A 140 14.06 14.65 4.17
C GLY A 140 14.32 16.11 4.55
N ALA A 141 13.29 16.96 4.55
CA ALA A 141 13.39 18.34 4.98
C ALA A 141 13.79 18.46 6.46
N GLY A 142 13.18 17.66 7.34
CA GLY A 142 13.56 17.59 8.75
C GLY A 142 15.01 17.16 8.92
N ALA A 143 15.44 16.12 8.20
CA ALA A 143 16.81 15.64 8.30
C ALA A 143 17.84 16.67 7.82
N LEU A 144 17.54 17.37 6.72
CA LEU A 144 18.39 18.46 6.22
C LEU A 144 18.43 19.64 7.20
N TYR A 145 17.28 20.06 7.72
CA TYR A 145 17.17 21.19 8.64
C TYR A 145 18.02 21.01 9.90
N PHE A 146 17.96 19.82 10.49
CA PHE A 146 18.73 19.51 11.70
C PHE A 146 20.15 18.99 11.41
N SER A 147 20.50 18.80 10.14
CA SER A 147 21.83 18.37 9.74
C SER A 147 22.88 19.44 10.09
N PRO A 148 24.10 19.03 10.46
CA PRO A 148 25.16 19.98 10.78
C PRO A 148 25.61 20.79 9.55
N ALA A 149 25.42 20.26 8.34
CA ALA A 149 25.72 20.96 7.08
C ALA A 149 24.83 22.20 6.88
N PHE A 150 23.57 22.16 7.32
CA PHE A 150 22.64 23.29 7.18
C PHE A 150 22.82 24.31 8.31
N ILE A 151 23.02 23.84 9.54
CA ILE A 151 23.19 24.71 10.72
C ILE A 151 24.55 25.43 10.73
N GLY A 152 25.57 24.90 10.06
CA GLY A 152 26.87 25.59 9.89
C GLY A 152 26.88 26.70 8.83
N MET A 153 25.79 26.86 8.06
CA MET A 153 25.64 27.91 7.04
C MET A 153 24.77 29.09 7.50
N SER A 154 24.12 29.00 8.67
CA SER A 154 23.30 30.04 9.31
C SER A 154 24.00 30.63 10.53
#